data_AF-A0A7V9TEX9-F1
#
_entry.id   AF-A0A7V9TEX9-F1
#
_cell.length_a   1.000
_cell.length_b   1.000
_cell.length_c   1.000
_cell.angle_alpha   90.00
_cell.angle_beta   90.00
_cell.angle_gamma   90.00
#
_symmetry.space_group_name_H-M   'P 1'
#
loop_
_entity.id
_entity.type
_entity.pdbx_description
1 polymer ?
#
loop_
_entity_poly.entity_id
_entity_poly.type
_entity_poly.pdbx_seq_one_letter_code
_entity_poly.pdbx_strand_id
1 'polypeptide(L)' 'MFPQRNTKEDGFLMRVAVKSFKPNGYALYDVAGNVWEWCADWYADDYYSQSPR' A
#
# COMPACT_ATOMS: atom_id res chain seq x y z
N MET A 1 2.36 -4.27 2.81
CA MET A 1 1.77 -4.83 4.04
C MET A 1 0.97 -3.72 4.72
N PHE A 2 -0.34 -3.89 4.84
CA PHE A 2 -1.17 -2.97 5.60
C PHE A 2 -1.16 -3.39 7.08
N PRO A 3 -1.00 -2.46 8.02
CA PRO A 3 -0.91 -2.80 9.44
C PRO A 3 -2.23 -3.42 9.92
N GLN A 4 -2.14 -4.53 10.68
CA GLN A 4 -3.31 -5.15 11.31
C GLN A 4 -3.86 -4.32 12.47
N ARG A 5 -3.04 -3.41 13.03
CA ARG A 5 -3.40 -2.52 14.13
C ARG A 5 -3.07 -1.08 13.72
N ASN A 6 -4.08 -0.21 13.75
CA ASN A 6 -3.89 1.24 13.63
C ASN A 6 -3.51 1.81 14.99
N THR A 7 -2.40 2.53 15.03
CA THR A 7 -1.80 3.05 16.26
C THR A 7 -2.04 4.58 16.43
N LYS A 8 -2.66 5.22 15.42
CA LYS A 8 -3.12 6.63 15.34
C LYS A 8 -2.04 7.70 15.44
N GLU A 9 -0.76 7.38 15.26
CA GLU A 9 0.33 8.37 15.32
C GLU A 9 0.25 9.40 14.20
N ASP A 10 -0.34 9.02 13.07
CA ASP A 10 -0.56 9.89 11.90
C ASP A 10 -1.81 10.77 12.05
N GLY A 11 -2.56 10.62 13.13
CA GLY A 11 -3.80 11.36 13.41
C GLY A 11 -5.05 10.81 12.72
N PHE A 12 -4.95 9.71 11.96
CA PHE A 12 -6.07 9.16 11.20
C PHE A 12 -6.39 7.72 11.63
N LEU A 13 -7.62 7.52 12.12
CA LEU A 13 -8.09 6.17 12.50
C LEU A 13 -8.51 5.33 11.28
N MET A 14 -8.90 5.99 10.19
CA MET A 14 -9.47 5.39 8.99
C MET A 14 -8.72 5.92 7.76
N ARG A 15 -9.34 5.92 6.59
CA ARG A 15 -8.81 6.56 5.38
C ARG A 15 -8.61 8.06 5.57
N VAL A 16 -7.66 8.60 4.81
CA VAL A 16 -7.39 10.02 4.70
C VAL A 16 -7.67 10.49 3.27
N ALA A 17 -7.82 11.80 3.04
CA ALA A 17 -7.90 12.35 1.70
C ALA A 17 -6.61 12.04 0.92
N VAL A 18 -6.72 11.79 -0.38
CA VAL A 18 -5.53 11.55 -1.23
C VAL A 18 -4.58 12.74 -1.19
N LYS A 19 -3.28 12.46 -1.25
CA LYS A 19 -2.20 13.48 -1.17
C LYS A 19 -2.10 14.19 0.18
N SER A 20 -2.52 13.55 1.26
CA SER A 20 -2.34 14.10 2.62
C SER A 20 -0.91 13.99 3.14
N PHE A 21 -0.11 13.10 2.55
CA PHE A 21 1.31 12.92 2.86
C PHE A 21 2.20 13.27 1.65
N LYS A 22 3.52 13.36 1.89
CA LYS A 22 4.50 13.62 0.81
C LYS A 22 4.50 12.48 -0.23
N PRO A 23 4.72 12.78 -1.52
CA PRO A 23 4.89 11.75 -2.53
C PRO A 23 6.23 11.03 -2.37
N ASN A 24 6.34 9.83 -2.95
CA ASN A 24 7.62 9.16 -3.14
C ASN A 24 8.45 9.83 -4.27
N GLY A 25 9.66 9.32 -4.54
CA GLY A 25 10.54 9.85 -5.59
C GLY A 25 9.99 9.80 -7.03
N TYR A 26 8.86 9.11 -7.24
CA TYR A 26 8.15 9.01 -8.52
C TYR A 26 6.90 9.90 -8.59
N ALA A 27 6.72 10.83 -7.64
CA ALA A 27 5.53 11.68 -7.54
C ALA A 27 4.20 10.92 -7.28
N LEU A 28 4.28 9.67 -6.81
CA LEU A 28 3.12 8.88 -6.41
C LEU A 28 2.81 9.10 -4.93
N TYR A 29 1.52 9.18 -4.61
CA TYR A 29 1.00 9.40 -3.26
C TYR A 29 0.32 8.13 -2.75
N ASP A 30 0.30 7.95 -1.43
CA ASP A 30 -0.51 6.93 -0.75
C ASP A 30 -0.20 5.46 -1.14
N VAL A 31 0.92 5.19 -1.83
CA VAL A 31 1.40 3.84 -2.20
C VAL A 31 1.66 2.95 -0.97
N ALA A 32 1.91 3.55 0.19
CA ALA A 32 2.09 2.86 1.46
C ALA A 32 1.10 3.40 2.50
N GLY A 33 -0.04 2.73 2.64
CA GLY A 33 -1.08 3.08 3.62
C GLY A 33 -2.40 3.46 2.96
N ASN A 34 -3.24 4.23 3.66
CA ASN A 34 -4.58 4.65 3.26
C ASN A 34 -5.59 3.52 2.99
N VAL A 35 -5.48 2.84 1.83
CA VAL A 35 -6.33 1.73 1.42
C VAL A 35 -5.52 0.66 0.69
N TRP A 36 -6.07 -0.54 0.57
CA TRP A 36 -5.53 -1.53 -0.37
C TRP A 36 -5.86 -1.15 -1.80
N GLU A 37 -4.88 -1.30 -2.69
CA GLU A 37 -5.03 -1.10 -4.12
C GLU A 37 -4.90 -2.46 -4.81
N TRP A 38 -5.90 -2.83 -5.61
CA TRP A 38 -5.90 -4.11 -6.34
C TRP A 38 -4.85 -4.10 -7.45
N CYS A 39 -4.18 -5.23 -7.63
CA CYS A 39 -3.35 -5.51 -8.81
C CYS A 39 -4.10 -6.45 -9.77
N ALA A 40 -3.67 -6.49 -11.03
CA ALA A 40 -4.24 -7.40 -12.03
C ALA A 40 -3.83 -8.87 -11.81
N ASP A 41 -2.77 -9.09 -11.03
CA ASP A 41 -2.14 -10.38 -10.80
C ASP A 41 -2.95 -11.28 -9.86
N TRP A 42 -2.94 -12.58 -10.15
CA TRP A 42 -3.39 -13.60 -9.21
C TRP A 42 -2.38 -13.75 -8.07
N TYR A 43 -2.88 -13.93 -6.85
CA TYR A 43 -2.03 -14.21 -5.70
C TYR A 43 -1.52 -15.66 -5.72
N ALA A 44 -0.20 -15.83 -5.60
CA ALA A 44 0.47 -17.09 -5.28
C ALA A 44 1.72 -16.79 -4.44
N ASP A 45 1.95 -17.52 -3.34
CA ASP A 45 3.02 -17.21 -2.39
C ASP A 45 4.43 -17.48 -2.95
N ASP A 46 4.53 -18.40 -3.90
CA ASP A 46 5.77 -18.82 -4.55
C ASP A 46 5.94 -18.26 -5.97
N TYR A 47 5.09 -17.32 -6.40
CA TYR A 47 5.04 -16.79 -7.76
C TYR A 47 6.43 -16.36 -8.28
N TYR A 48 7.17 -15.57 -7.51
CA TYR A 48 8.48 -15.05 -7.93
C TYR A 48 9.57 -16.13 -8.03
N SER A 49 9.40 -17.27 -7.38
CA SER A 49 10.32 -18.41 -7.51
C SER A 49 10.04 -19.22 -8.78
N GLN A 50 8.79 -19.21 -9.26
CA GLN A 50 8.33 -19.98 -10.42
C GLN A 50 8.12 -19.14 -11.69
N SER A 51 8.16 -17.80 -11.60
CA SER A 51 7.88 -16.91 -12.72
C SER A 51 8.89 -17.10 -13.86
N PRO A 52 8.46 -16.95 -15.13
CA PRO A 52 9.39 -16.92 -16.26
C PRO A 52 10.53 -15.91 -16.02
N ARG A 53 11.75 -16.27 -16.44
CA ARG A 53 12.93 -15.41 -16.36
C ARG A 53 13.11 -14.59 -17.62
#